data_AF-A0A8T5PSX8-F1
#
_entry.id   AF-A0A8T5PSX8-F1
#
_cell.length_a   1.000
_cell.length_b   1.000
_cell.length_c   1.000
_cell.angle_alpha   90.00
_cell.angle_beta   90.00
_cell.angle_gamma   90.00
#
_symmetry.space_group_name_H-M   'P 1'
#
loop_
_entity.id
_entity.type
_entity.pdbx_description
1 polymer ?
#
loop_
_entity_poly.entity_id
_entity_poly.type
_entity_poly.pdbx_seq_one_letter_code
_entity_poly.pdbx_strand_id
1 'polypeptide(L)'
;MCAYKTGGLARMSAKLGAIIGNASDKKIISLAGFAESLGVAFQIQDDILNITSTALGKDFGEDITEGKRTLLVIHALKKASPEDRQLLLGILNQKTRDKTLISEAISIIKKYRAIDYSKNIAKRLVKDAWHELDPLLKESKSKKILKMLAQFTVNRKV
;
A
#
# COMPACT_ATOMS: atom_id res chain seq x y z
N MET A 1 2.27 -10.34 2.38
CA MET A 1 0.79 -10.42 2.26
C MET A 1 0.27 -9.54 1.12
N CYS A 2 0.57 -8.24 1.08
CA CYS A 2 0.06 -7.31 0.04
C CYS A 2 0.43 -7.70 -1.40
N ALA A 3 1.67 -8.15 -1.64
CA ALA A 3 2.11 -8.61 -2.96
C ALA A 3 1.31 -9.84 -3.44
N TYR A 4 1.05 -10.81 -2.56
CA TYR A 4 0.37 -12.05 -2.93
C TYR A 4 -1.16 -11.93 -3.01
N LYS A 5 -1.78 -11.00 -2.26
CA LYS A 5 -3.24 -10.80 -2.26
C LYS A 5 -3.69 -9.80 -3.33
N THR A 6 -3.18 -8.56 -3.24
CA THR A 6 -3.63 -7.45 -4.08
C THR A 6 -2.70 -7.25 -5.29
N GLY A 7 -1.40 -7.34 -5.07
CA GLY A 7 -0.40 -7.26 -6.15
C GLY A 7 -0.53 -8.41 -7.16
N GLY A 8 -0.85 -9.63 -6.71
CA GLY A 8 -0.94 -10.82 -7.54
C GLY A 8 -2.07 -10.75 -8.58
N LEU A 9 -3.24 -10.24 -8.20
CA LEU A 9 -4.35 -10.05 -9.14
C LEU A 9 -4.00 -8.99 -10.19
N ALA A 10 -3.44 -7.85 -9.78
CA ALA A 10 -3.02 -6.79 -10.70
C ALA A 10 -1.94 -7.30 -11.68
N ARG A 11 -0.95 -8.03 -11.15
CA ARG A 11 0.10 -8.70 -11.92
C ARG A 11 -0.47 -9.65 -12.96
N MET A 12 -1.40 -10.53 -12.55
CA MET A 12 -2.00 -11.52 -13.42
C MET A 12 -2.80 -10.86 -14.54
N SER A 13 -3.63 -9.87 -14.21
CA SER A 13 -4.41 -9.11 -15.20
C SER A 13 -3.53 -8.43 -16.24
N ALA A 14 -2.47 -7.74 -15.80
CA ALA A 14 -1.53 -7.09 -16.71
C ALA A 14 -0.74 -8.10 -17.57
N LYS A 15 -0.32 -9.22 -16.97
CA LYS A 15 0.38 -10.30 -17.67
C LYS A 15 -0.49 -10.90 -18.78
N LEU A 16 -1.75 -11.23 -18.48
CA LEU A 16 -2.69 -11.78 -19.45
C LEU A 16 -2.96 -10.82 -20.60
N GLY A 17 -3.20 -9.54 -20.31
CA GLY A 17 -3.37 -8.51 -21.34
C GLY A 17 -2.14 -8.37 -22.25
N ALA A 18 -0.94 -8.44 -21.68
CA ALA A 18 0.30 -8.39 -22.44
C ALA A 18 0.51 -9.62 -23.33
N ILE A 19 0.14 -10.82 -22.85
CA ILE A 19 0.19 -12.06 -23.62
C ILE A 19 -0.78 -12.01 -24.80
N ILE A 20 -2.05 -11.65 -24.55
CA ILE A 20 -3.07 -11.53 -25.61
C ILE A 20 -2.66 -10.48 -26.64
N GLY A 21 -2.01 -9.40 -26.20
CA GLY A 21 -1.46 -8.36 -27.06
C GLY A 21 -0.15 -8.74 -27.80
N ASN A 22 0.30 -10.00 -27.74
CA ASN A 22 1.55 -10.49 -28.35
C ASN A 22 2.77 -9.63 -27.98
N ALA A 23 2.85 -9.18 -26.73
CA ALA A 23 4.03 -8.47 -26.23
C ALA A 23 5.22 -9.42 -26.07
N SER A 24 6.44 -8.88 -26.14
CA SER A 24 7.65 -9.66 -25.85
C SER A 24 7.74 -10.04 -24.37
N ASP A 25 8.46 -11.11 -24.05
CA ASP A 25 8.64 -11.58 -22.66
C ASP A 25 9.14 -10.49 -21.72
N LYS A 26 10.08 -9.66 -22.18
CA LYS A 26 10.59 -8.51 -21.42
C LYS A 26 9.48 -7.51 -21.06
N LYS A 27 8.57 -7.22 -22.01
CA LYS A 27 7.41 -6.35 -21.76
C LYS A 27 6.39 -7.00 -20.84
N ILE A 28 6.13 -8.30 -21.02
CA ILE A 28 5.21 -9.05 -20.18
C ILE A 28 5.66 -9.00 -18.72
N ILE A 29 6.95 -9.31 -18.46
CA ILE A 29 7.52 -9.30 -17.11
C ILE A 29 7.47 -7.89 -16.50
N SER A 30 7.87 -6.87 -17.25
CA SER A 30 7.90 -5.50 -16.76
C SER A 30 6.50 -4.92 -16.50
N LEU A 31 5.52 -5.18 -17.38
CA LEU A 31 4.12 -4.80 -17.17
C LEU A 31 3.53 -5.49 -15.93
N ALA A 32 3.83 -6.78 -15.76
CA ALA A 32 3.39 -7.55 -14.60
C ALA A 32 3.98 -6.98 -13.29
N GLY A 33 5.28 -6.68 -13.26
CA GLY A 33 5.96 -6.09 -12.09
C GLY A 33 5.47 -4.67 -11.76
N PHE A 34 5.20 -3.87 -12.79
CA PHE A 34 4.58 -2.55 -12.64
C PHE A 34 3.18 -2.64 -12.03
N ALA A 35 2.33 -3.53 -12.56
CA ALA A 35 0.98 -3.72 -12.03
C ALA A 35 0.99 -4.28 -10.60
N GLU A 36 1.91 -5.20 -10.28
CA GLU A 36 2.12 -5.69 -8.92
C GLU A 36 2.46 -4.54 -7.96
N SER A 37 3.41 -3.69 -8.35
CA SER A 37 3.85 -2.53 -7.57
C SER A 37 2.72 -1.51 -7.37
N LEU A 38 1.89 -1.28 -8.39
CA LEU A 38 0.68 -0.47 -8.27
C LEU A 38 -0.30 -1.06 -7.25
N GLY A 39 -0.57 -2.37 -7.32
CA GLY A 39 -1.48 -3.04 -6.40
C GLY A 39 -1.00 -2.98 -4.94
N VAL A 40 0.31 -3.16 -4.71
CA VAL A 40 0.91 -3.02 -3.38
C VAL A 40 0.82 -1.58 -2.88
N ALA A 41 1.17 -0.59 -3.73
CA ALA A 41 1.08 0.81 -3.36
C ALA A 41 -0.37 1.24 -3.05
N PHE A 42 -1.34 0.73 -3.80
CA PHE A 42 -2.76 0.97 -3.54
C PHE A 42 -3.17 0.45 -2.16
N GLN A 43 -2.78 -0.77 -1.80
CA GLN A 43 -3.07 -1.32 -0.47
C GLN A 43 -2.43 -0.49 0.65
N ILE A 44 -1.19 -0.03 0.45
CA ILE A 44 -0.52 0.83 1.45
C ILE A 44 -1.30 2.14 1.65
N GLN A 45 -1.84 2.74 0.58
CA GLN A 45 -2.68 3.94 0.71
C GLN A 45 -4.00 3.65 1.43
N ASP A 46 -4.60 2.49 1.18
CA ASP A 46 -5.81 2.02 1.85
C ASP A 46 -5.58 1.84 3.37
N ASP A 47 -4.49 1.18 3.75
CA ASP A 47 -4.07 1.03 5.15
C ASP A 47 -3.84 2.41 5.83
N ILE A 48 -3.32 3.41 5.08
CA ILE A 48 -3.18 4.79 5.59
C ILE A 48 -4.55 5.44 5.79
N LEU A 49 -5.43 5.36 4.80
CA LEU A 49 -6.80 5.90 4.88
C LEU A 49 -7.56 5.34 6.09
N ASN A 50 -7.36 4.05 6.39
CA ASN A 50 -7.99 3.38 7.53
C ASN A 50 -7.73 4.09 8.87
N ILE A 51 -6.60 4.79 9.02
CA ILE A 51 -6.20 5.48 10.27
C ILE A 51 -6.13 7.02 10.16
N THR A 52 -6.26 7.58 8.96
CA THR A 52 -6.22 9.05 8.73
C THR A 52 -7.57 9.65 8.40
N SER A 53 -8.53 8.87 7.90
CA SER A 53 -9.86 9.37 7.53
C SER A 53 -10.53 10.06 8.72
N THR A 54 -10.90 11.33 8.53
CA THR A 54 -11.67 12.13 9.51
C THR A 54 -13.15 11.81 9.50
N ALA A 55 -13.63 11.15 8.44
CA ALA A 55 -14.92 10.51 8.47
C ALA A 55 -14.80 9.34 9.45
N LEU A 56 -15.32 9.54 10.67
CA LEU A 56 -15.62 8.53 11.69
C LEU A 56 -16.70 7.56 11.16
N GLY A 57 -16.51 7.05 9.95
CA GLY A 57 -17.34 6.04 9.33
C GLY A 57 -17.00 4.65 9.84
N LYS A 58 -17.76 3.68 9.33
CA LYS A 58 -17.82 2.28 9.79
C LYS A 58 -16.46 1.55 9.79
N ASP A 59 -15.46 2.07 9.07
CA ASP A 59 -14.21 1.37 8.78
C ASP A 59 -12.97 2.01 9.45
N PHE A 60 -13.10 3.12 10.18
CA PHE A 60 -11.96 3.79 10.83
C PHE A 60 -11.32 2.90 11.92
N GLY A 61 -10.03 2.62 11.79
CA GLY A 61 -9.29 1.76 12.72
C GLY A 61 -9.72 0.28 12.68
N GLU A 62 -10.43 -0.14 11.64
CA GLU A 62 -10.83 -1.54 11.45
C GLU A 62 -9.61 -2.48 11.35
N ASP A 63 -8.52 -2.03 10.72
CA ASP A 63 -7.28 -2.82 10.66
C ASP A 63 -6.69 -3.09 12.05
N ILE A 64 -6.82 -2.13 12.97
CA ILE A 64 -6.39 -2.29 14.36
C ILE A 64 -7.34 -3.23 15.10
N THR A 65 -8.65 -3.08 14.87
CA THR A 65 -9.69 -3.97 15.42
C THR A 65 -9.46 -5.42 15.02
N GLU A 66 -9.06 -5.67 13.77
CA GLU A 66 -8.74 -7.02 13.29
C GLU A 66 -7.35 -7.53 13.76
N GLY A 67 -6.53 -6.65 14.34
CA GLY A 67 -5.16 -6.93 14.74
C GLY A 67 -4.20 -7.08 13.55
N LYS A 68 -4.51 -6.46 12.40
CA LYS A 68 -3.68 -6.53 11.19
C LYS A 68 -2.30 -5.93 11.44
N ARG A 69 -1.28 -6.57 10.85
CA ARG A 69 0.11 -6.12 10.89
C ARG A 69 0.46 -5.41 9.58
N THR A 70 -0.21 -4.28 9.34
CA THR A 70 0.03 -3.42 8.17
C THR A 70 1.45 -2.84 8.19
N LEU A 71 1.87 -2.24 7.07
CA LEU A 71 3.20 -1.61 6.98
C LEU A 71 3.38 -0.52 8.06
N LEU A 72 2.30 0.19 8.39
CA LEU A 72 2.26 1.22 9.42
C LEU A 72 2.62 0.63 10.79
N VAL A 73 1.94 -0.46 11.16
CA VAL A 73 2.15 -1.18 12.43
C VAL A 73 3.56 -1.76 12.49
N ILE A 74 4.02 -2.41 11.42
CA ILE A 74 5.37 -3.01 11.37
C ILE A 74 6.43 -1.92 11.57
N HIS A 75 6.28 -0.77 10.91
CA HIS A 75 7.21 0.35 11.07
C HIS A 75 7.21 0.88 12.50
N ALA A 76 6.04 1.15 13.06
CA ALA A 76 5.89 1.64 14.43
C ALA A 76 6.54 0.68 15.43
N LEU A 77 6.24 -0.63 15.36
CA LEU A 77 6.80 -1.64 16.25
C LEU A 77 8.33 -1.78 16.17
N LYS A 78 8.91 -1.51 14.99
CA LYS A 78 10.36 -1.55 14.79
C LYS A 78 11.08 -0.35 15.40
N LYS A 79 10.39 0.79 15.53
CA LYS A 79 10.96 2.06 16.00
C LYS A 79 10.52 2.45 17.40
N ALA A 80 9.49 1.80 17.93
CA ALA A 80 8.89 2.10 19.22
C ALA A 80 9.83 1.84 20.40
N SER A 81 9.65 2.61 21.48
CA SER A 81 10.25 2.26 22.77
C SER A 81 9.67 0.94 23.28
N PRO A 82 10.33 0.26 24.23
CA PRO A 82 9.82 -0.99 24.79
C PRO A 82 8.37 -0.88 25.30
N GLU A 83 8.03 0.24 25.93
CA GLU A 83 6.71 0.53 26.51
C GLU A 83 5.64 0.68 25.42
N ASP A 84 5.87 1.59 24.46
CA ASP A 84 4.95 1.80 23.34
C ASP A 84 4.80 0.54 22.48
N ARG A 85 5.88 -0.23 22.32
CA ARG A 85 5.86 -1.50 21.59
C ARG A 85 4.98 -2.52 22.29
N GLN A 86 5.12 -2.68 23.61
CA GLN A 86 4.28 -3.60 24.38
C GLN A 86 2.82 -3.17 24.35
N LEU A 87 2.54 -1.88 24.53
CA LEU A 87 1.20 -1.34 24.50
C LEU A 87 0.53 -1.56 23.13
N LEU A 88 1.20 -1.18 22.03
CA LEU A 88 0.68 -1.40 20.68
C LEU A 88 0.45 -2.88 20.38
N LEU A 89 1.35 -3.77 20.82
CA LEU A 89 1.17 -5.22 20.69
C LEU A 89 -0.05 -5.71 21.48
N GLY A 90 -0.22 -5.22 22.71
CA GLY A 90 -1.35 -5.55 23.57
C GLY A 90 -2.68 -5.19 22.92
N ILE A 91 -2.82 -3.95 22.44
CA ILE A 91 -4.03 -3.48 21.76
C ILE A 91 -4.35 -4.33 20.53
N LEU A 92 -3.35 -4.60 19.67
CA LEU A 92 -3.54 -5.39 18.44
C LEU A 92 -3.93 -6.85 18.74
N ASN A 93 -3.43 -7.43 19.83
CA ASN A 93 -3.73 -8.81 20.20
C ASN A 93 -5.14 -8.96 20.81
N GLN A 94 -5.66 -7.91 21.44
CA GLN A 94 -7.01 -7.92 22.01
C GLN A 94 -8.10 -7.92 20.94
N LYS A 95 -7.80 -7.49 19.70
CA LYS A 95 -8.80 -7.31 18.63
C LYS A 95 -10.01 -6.49 19.12
N THR A 96 -9.71 -5.45 19.89
CA THR A 96 -10.69 -4.65 20.62
C THR A 96 -11.50 -3.78 19.66
N ARG A 97 -12.75 -3.50 20.04
CA ARG A 97 -13.61 -2.50 19.40
C ARG A 97 -13.66 -1.19 20.19
N ASP A 98 -12.91 -1.11 21.29
CA ASP A 98 -12.84 0.09 22.11
C ASP A 98 -12.13 1.21 21.35
N LYS A 99 -12.89 2.28 21.08
CA LYS A 99 -12.42 3.45 20.34
C LYS A 99 -11.27 4.17 21.04
N THR A 100 -11.18 4.09 22.36
CA THR A 100 -10.10 4.73 23.13
C THR A 100 -8.77 4.01 22.88
N LEU A 101 -8.75 2.68 23.01
CA LEU A 101 -7.60 1.84 22.71
C LEU A 101 -7.20 1.92 21.23
N ILE A 102 -8.16 1.95 20.31
CA ILE A 102 -7.88 2.14 18.87
C ILE A 102 -7.21 3.49 18.64
N SER A 103 -7.72 4.57 19.25
CA SER A 103 -7.14 5.90 19.12
C SER A 103 -5.73 5.98 19.71
N GLU A 104 -5.47 5.28 20.80
CA GLU A 104 -4.14 5.15 21.42
C GLU A 104 -3.15 4.42 20.49
N ALA A 105 -3.55 3.29 19.91
CA ALA A 105 -2.74 2.60 18.92
C ALA A 105 -2.43 3.50 17.70
N ILE A 106 -3.41 4.25 17.19
CA ILE A 106 -3.20 5.21 16.11
C ILE A 106 -2.21 6.31 16.52
N SER A 107 -2.31 6.81 17.75
CA SER A 107 -1.38 7.81 18.28
C SER A 107 0.06 7.29 18.30
N ILE A 108 0.29 6.06 18.76
CA ILE A 108 1.61 5.41 18.73
C ILE A 108 2.11 5.28 17.27
N ILE A 109 1.27 4.81 16.35
CA ILE A 109 1.62 4.68 14.93
C ILE A 109 2.03 6.04 14.34
N LYS A 110 1.32 7.12 14.68
CA LYS A 110 1.64 8.49 14.25
C LYS A 110 2.92 9.02 14.90
N LYS A 111 3.13 8.78 16.19
CA LYS A 111 4.32 9.19 16.96
C LYS A 111 5.62 8.74 16.28
N TYR A 112 5.63 7.52 15.73
CA TYR A 112 6.79 6.96 15.04
C TYR A 112 6.82 7.21 13.53
N ARG A 113 6.10 8.23 13.03
CA ARG A 113 6.12 8.68 11.62
C ARG A 113 5.82 7.57 10.60
N ALA A 114 5.02 6.58 10.99
CA ALA A 114 4.73 5.42 10.15
C ALA A 114 3.94 5.79 8.87
N ILE A 115 3.13 6.85 8.93
CA ILE A 115 2.36 7.35 7.78
C ILE A 115 3.30 7.85 6.69
N ASP A 116 4.22 8.76 7.01
CA ASP A 116 5.15 9.31 6.03
C ASP A 116 6.08 8.24 5.46
N TYR A 117 6.54 7.33 6.33
CA TYR A 117 7.29 6.16 5.89
C TYR A 117 6.51 5.34 4.85
N SER A 118 5.27 4.97 5.16
CA SER A 118 4.42 4.16 4.28
C SER A 118 4.12 4.88 2.95
N LYS A 119 3.84 6.19 2.99
CA LYS A 119 3.67 7.01 1.78
C LYS A 119 4.91 6.99 0.89
N ASN A 120 6.10 7.11 1.48
CA ASN A 120 7.36 7.09 0.74
C ASN A 120 7.65 5.71 0.13
N ILE A 121 7.33 4.63 0.84
CA ILE A 121 7.44 3.27 0.29
C ILE A 121 6.51 3.08 -0.91
N ALA A 122 5.24 3.46 -0.80
CA ALA A 122 4.28 3.37 -1.90
C ALA A 122 4.74 4.16 -3.13
N LYS A 123 5.22 5.40 -2.93
CA LYS A 123 5.78 6.24 -3.99
C LYS A 123 6.98 5.58 -4.69
N ARG A 124 7.92 5.05 -3.90
CA ARG A 124 9.13 4.43 -4.43
C ARG A 124 8.81 3.19 -5.26
N LEU A 125 7.96 2.29 -4.76
CA LEU A 125 7.55 1.07 -5.48
C LEU A 125 7.02 1.37 -6.89
N VAL A 126 6.09 2.33 -6.99
CA VAL A 126 5.49 2.69 -8.28
C VAL A 126 6.48 3.42 -9.18
N LYS A 127 7.30 4.32 -8.61
CA LYS A 127 8.30 5.08 -9.37
C LYS A 127 9.34 4.14 -9.99
N ASP A 128 9.88 3.22 -9.21
CA ASP A 128 10.93 2.31 -9.65
C ASP A 128 10.38 1.36 -10.73
N ALA A 129 9.19 0.80 -10.50
CA ALA A 129 8.57 -0.08 -11.49
C ALA A 129 8.14 0.66 -12.78
N TRP A 130 7.72 1.93 -12.68
CA TRP A 130 7.49 2.77 -13.86
C TRP A 130 8.80 3.03 -14.62
N HIS A 131 9.90 3.31 -13.91
CA HIS A 131 11.19 3.59 -14.54
C HIS A 131 11.71 2.41 -15.36
N GLU A 132 11.45 1.17 -14.94
CA GLU A 132 11.77 -0.04 -15.69
C GLU A 132 10.87 -0.25 -16.92
N LEU A 133 9.57 0.09 -16.80
CA LEU A 133 8.56 -0.13 -17.84
C LEU A 133 8.59 0.94 -18.95
N ASP A 134 8.77 2.21 -18.58
CA ASP A 134 8.65 3.37 -19.47
C ASP A 134 9.47 3.24 -20.77
N PRO A 135 10.75 2.82 -20.75
CA PRO A 135 11.57 2.68 -21.94
C PRO A 135 11.12 1.55 -22.87
N LEU A 136 10.35 0.58 -22.37
CA LEU A 136 9.87 -0.56 -23.15
C LEU A 136 8.60 -0.24 -23.93
N LEU A 137 7.90 0.83 -23.57
CA LEU A 137 6.62 1.20 -24.17
C LEU A 137 6.78 2.32 -25.21
N LYS A 138 6.21 2.10 -26.40
CA LYS A 138 6.06 3.16 -27.41
C LYS A 138 5.07 4.21 -26.92
N GLU A 139 5.33 5.48 -27.28
CA GLU A 139 4.41 6.57 -27.00
C GLU A 139 3.03 6.27 -27.60
N SER A 140 2.01 6.33 -26.75
CA SER A 140 0.63 5.98 -27.11
C SER A 140 -0.35 6.52 -26.07
N LYS A 141 -1.63 6.57 -26.43
CA LYS A 141 -2.70 6.90 -25.47
C LYS A 141 -2.68 5.95 -24.27
N SER A 142 -2.48 4.65 -24.49
CA SER A 142 -2.42 3.64 -23.43
C SER A 142 -1.26 3.86 -22.47
N LYS A 143 -0.06 4.20 -22.98
CA LYS A 143 1.10 4.54 -22.15
C LYS A 143 0.82 5.75 -21.25
N LYS A 144 0.20 6.80 -21.80
CA LYS A 144 -0.20 8.00 -21.03
C LYS A 144 -1.19 7.64 -19.91
N ILE A 145 -2.17 6.78 -20.19
CA ILE A 145 -3.14 6.32 -19.19
C ILE A 145 -2.45 5.53 -18.07
N LEU A 146 -1.52 4.63 -18.39
CA LEU A 146 -0.76 3.88 -17.37
C LEU A 146 0.07 4.82 -16.49
N LYS A 147 0.69 5.85 -17.08
CA LYS A 147 1.43 6.87 -16.33
C LYS A 147 0.52 7.67 -15.39
N MET A 148 -0.65 8.07 -15.88
CA MET A 148 -1.65 8.78 -15.07
C MET A 148 -2.15 7.90 -13.91
N LEU A 149 -2.39 6.62 -14.16
CA LEU A 149 -2.78 5.65 -13.12
C LEU A 149 -1.69 5.55 -12.05
N ALA A 150 -0.41 5.47 -12.44
CA ALA A 150 0.71 5.46 -11.51
C ALA A 150 0.73 6.70 -10.61
N GLN A 151 0.60 7.87 -11.23
CA GLN A 151 0.59 9.16 -10.53
C GLN A 151 -0.62 9.29 -9.60
N PHE A 152 -1.79 8.82 -10.04
CA PHE A 152 -3.00 8.84 -9.23
C PHE A 152 -2.87 7.96 -7.98
N THR A 153 -2.36 6.73 -8.12
CA THR A 153 -2.19 5.80 -7.00
C THR A 153 -1.30 6.37 -5.90
N VAL A 154 -0.24 7.10 -6.25
CA VAL A 154 0.73 7.62 -5.26
C VAL A 154 0.40 9.01 -4.72
N ASN A 155 -0.43 9.79 -5.44
CA ASN A 155 -0.82 11.15 -5.06
C ASN A 155 -2.28 11.25 -4.60
N ARG A 156 -2.95 10.11 -4.38
CA ARG A 156 -4.30 10.06 -3.85
C ARG A 156 -4.37 10.93 -2.58
N LYS A 157 -5.29 11.88 -2.53
CA LYS A 157 -5.52 12.67 -1.32
C LYS A 157 -6.05 11.72 -0.25
N VAL A 158 -5.28 11.62 0.83
CA VAL A 158 -5.50 10.82 2.05
C VAL A 158 -5.92 11.72 3.19
#